data_AF-A0A919ED51-F1
#
_entry.id   AF-A0A919ED51-F1
#
_cell.length_a   1.000
_cell.length_b   1.000
_cell.length_c   1.000
_cell.angle_alpha   90.00
_cell.angle_beta   90.00
_cell.angle_gamma   90.00
#
_symmetry.space_group_name_H-M   'P 1'
#
loop_
_entity.id
_entity.type
_entity.pdbx_description
1 polymer ?
#
loop_
_entity_poly.entity_id
_entity_poly.type
_entity_poly.pdbx_seq_one_letter_code
_entity_poly.pdbx_strand_id
1 'polypeptide(L)' 'MTFTNTGRSAVTAGSVVLGTHVLGPLGTDWTTLPSVHPLPVPIAPGGTAEGRWTVCVDAWRVPPGWWIETRDVWPAASP' A
#
# COMPACT_ATOMS: atom_id res chain seq x y z
N MET A 1 7.06 1.17 5.44
CA MET A 1 7.40 1.61 4.07
C MET A 1 8.13 2.93 4.17
N THR A 2 9.13 3.16 3.32
CA THR A 2 10.00 4.33 3.38
C THR A 2 9.81 5.17 2.13
N PHE A 3 9.60 6.48 2.30
CA PHE A 3 9.40 7.45 1.22
C PHE A 3 10.56 8.43 1.21
N THR A 4 11.19 8.61 0.05
CA THR A 4 12.27 9.59 -0.13
C THR A 4 11.82 10.65 -1.12
N ASN A 5 11.85 11.91 -0.70
CA ASN A 5 11.53 13.04 -1.57
C ASN A 5 12.77 13.43 -2.39
N THR A 6 12.81 13.04 -3.66
CA THR A 6 13.90 13.38 -4.59
C THR A 6 13.73 14.76 -5.24
N GLY A 7 12.64 15.48 -4.92
CA GLY A 7 12.33 16.80 -5.44
C GLY A 7 13.06 17.93 -4.69
N ARG A 8 12.91 19.15 -5.22
CA ARG A 8 13.53 20.38 -4.67
C ARG A 8 12.64 21.13 -3.65
N SER A 9 11.40 20.69 -3.47
CA SER A 9 10.42 21.33 -2.58
C SER A 9 9.86 20.30 -1.60
N ALA A 10 9.45 20.76 -0.41
CA ALA A 10 8.90 19.87 0.60
C ALA A 10 7.55 19.29 0.15
N VAL A 11 7.35 17.99 0.37
CA VAL A 11 6.03 17.36 0.25
C VAL A 11 5.27 17.65 1.55
N THR A 12 4.16 18.37 1.44
CA THR A 12 3.37 18.81 2.60
C THR A 12 2.03 18.09 2.71
N ALA A 13 1.57 17.44 1.66
CA ALA A 13 0.32 16.68 1.63
C ALA A 13 0.40 15.57 0.59
N GLY A 14 -0.43 14.55 0.79
CA GLY A 14 -0.60 13.44 -0.15
C GLY A 14 -1.14 12.20 0.57
N SER A 15 -1.52 11.20 -0.22
CA SER A 15 -2.02 9.93 0.27
C SER A 15 -1.27 8.77 -0.38
N VAL A 16 -1.08 7.70 0.39
CA VAL A 16 -0.70 6.38 -0.12
C VAL A 16 -1.96 5.53 -0.27
N VAL A 17 -2.05 4.79 -1.36
CA VAL A 17 -3.11 3.78 -1.57
C VAL A 17 -2.46 2.42 -1.50
N LEU A 18 -2.90 1.60 -0.55
CA LEU A 18 -2.43 0.23 -0.33
C LEU A 18 -3.52 -0.73 -0.83
N GLY A 19 -3.17 -1.61 -1.77
CA GLY A 19 -4.08 -2.64 -2.27
C GLY A 19 -3.94 -3.95 -1.50
N THR A 20 -5.05 -4.56 -1.10
CA THR A 20 -5.08 -5.95 -0.59
C THR A 20 -5.73 -6.86 -1.63
N HIS A 21 -4.94 -7.77 -2.18
CA HIS A 21 -5.42 -8.79 -3.11
C HIS A 21 -6.01 -9.95 -2.33
N VAL A 22 -7.27 -10.28 -2.60
CA VAL A 22 -7.98 -11.38 -1.96
C VAL A 22 -8.10 -12.52 -2.97
N LEU A 23 -7.44 -13.63 -2.66
CA LEU A 23 -7.39 -14.83 -3.50
C LEU A 23 -8.36 -15.89 -3.01
N GLY A 24 -9.12 -16.47 -3.92
CA GLY A 24 -10.01 -17.60 -3.66
C GLY A 24 -9.31 -18.92 -3.33
N PRO A 25 -10.06 -20.00 -3.04
CA PRO A 25 -9.53 -21.30 -2.59
C PRO A 25 -8.57 -21.97 -3.60
N LEU A 26 -8.55 -21.49 -4.84
CA LEU A 26 -7.73 -22.01 -5.94
C LEU A 26 -6.71 -20.95 -6.44
N GLY A 27 -6.44 -19.91 -5.66
CA GLY A 27 -5.56 -18.80 -6.07
C GLY A 27 -6.16 -17.88 -7.14
N THR A 28 -7.46 -18.01 -7.43
CA THR A 28 -8.18 -17.11 -8.34
C THR A 28 -8.28 -15.72 -7.73
N ASP A 29 -7.90 -14.69 -8.47
CA ASP A 29 -8.08 -13.30 -8.03
C ASP A 29 -9.58 -12.99 -7.94
N TRP A 30 -10.05 -12.76 -6.71
CA TRP A 30 -11.46 -12.47 -6.47
C TRP A 30 -11.73 -10.97 -6.46
N THR A 31 -10.90 -10.22 -5.74
CA THR A 31 -11.01 -8.77 -5.64
C THR A 31 -9.72 -8.16 -5.11
N THR A 32 -9.48 -6.90 -5.50
CA THR A 32 -8.47 -6.04 -4.85
C THR A 32 -9.18 -4.93 -4.07
N LEU A 33 -8.83 -4.76 -2.80
CA LEU A 33 -9.43 -3.77 -1.91
C LEU A 33 -8.45 -2.62 -1.64
N PRO A 34 -8.79 -1.36 -1.93
CA PRO A 34 -7.92 -0.23 -1.65
C PRO A 34 -8.07 0.24 -0.19
N SER A 35 -6.95 0.60 0.43
CA SER A 35 -6.86 1.30 1.71
C SER A 35 -6.10 2.61 1.51
N VAL A 36 -6.78 3.73 1.70
CA VAL A 36 -6.20 5.06 1.50
C VAL A 36 -5.75 5.62 2.83
N HIS A 37 -4.49 6.02 2.91
CA HIS A 37 -3.92 6.61 4.12
C HIS A 37 -3.14 7.89 3.82
N PRO A 38 -3.06 8.85 4.76
CA PRO A 38 -2.21 10.02 4.59
C PRO A 38 -0.73 9.62 4.57
N LEU A 39 0.06 10.33 3.75
CA LEU A 39 1.52 10.21 3.76
C LEU A 39 2.12 10.72 5.08
N PRO A 40 3.32 10.24 5.48
CA PRO A 40 4.03 10.77 6.63
C PRO A 40 4.69 12.09 6.23
N VAL A 41 3.91 13.16 6.26
CA VAL A 41 4.33 14.53 5.90
C VAL A 41 4.56 15.40 7.14
N PRO A 42 5.39 16.46 7.06
CA PRO A 42 6.13 16.92 5.88
C PRO A 42 7.39 16.10 5.57
N ILE A 43 7.72 15.95 4.27
CA ILE A 43 8.98 15.35 3.80
C ILE A 43 9.82 16.43 3.12
N ALA A 44 10.89 16.88 3.78
CA ALA A 44 11.79 17.91 3.27
C ALA A 44 12.43 17.50 1.92
N PRO A 45 12.94 18.45 1.11
CA PRO A 45 13.72 18.14 -0.08
C PRO A 45 14.92 17.22 0.25
N GLY A 46 15.08 16.11 -0.46
CA GLY A 46 16.10 15.10 -0.17
C GLY A 46 15.86 14.28 1.11
N GLY A 47 14.77 14.56 1.83
CA GLY A 47 14.43 13.91 3.08
C GLY A 47 13.78 12.55 2.88
N THR A 48 13.84 11.74 3.94
CA THR A 48 13.20 10.43 4.00
C THR A 48 12.25 10.37 5.18
N ALA A 49 11.10 9.74 5.00
CA ALA A 49 10.12 9.50 6.05
C ALA A 49 9.64 8.04 6.02
N GLU A 50 9.50 7.45 7.20
CA GLU A 50 8.95 6.12 7.36
C GLU A 50 7.46 6.20 7.72
N GLY A 51 6.66 5.43 7.01
CA GLY A 51 5.23 5.26 7.26
C GLY A 51 4.89 3.81 7.57
N ARG A 52 4.04 3.63 8.58
CA ARG A 52 3.44 2.34 8.93
C ARG A 52 1.94 2.55 9.04
N TRP A 53 1.18 1.73 8.33
CA TRP A 53 -0.28 1.77 8.33
C TRP A 53 -0.82 0.38 8.58
N THR A 54 -1.90 0.33 9.35
CA THR A 54 -2.70 -0.88 9.50
C THR A 54 -3.70 -0.93 8.35
N VAL A 55 -3.67 -2.02 7.60
CA VAL A 55 -4.66 -2.31 6.56
C VAL A 55 -5.62 -3.36 7.11
N CYS A 56 -6.92 -3.04 7.07
CA CYS A 56 -7.98 -3.91 7.56
C CYS A 56 -8.76 -4.48 6.38
N VAL A 57 -9.10 -5.77 6.47
CA VAL A 57 -10.05 -6.42 5.58
C VAL A 57 -11.13 -7.05 6.44
N ASP A 58 -12.39 -6.88 6.04
CA ASP A 58 -13.49 -7.51 6.76
C ASP A 58 -13.37 -9.04 6.71
N ALA A 59 -13.55 -9.71 7.85
CA ALA A 59 -13.36 -11.15 7.97
C ALA A 59 -14.23 -11.98 7.00
N TRP A 60 -15.42 -11.49 6.64
CA TRP A 60 -16.29 -12.19 5.69
C TRP A 60 -15.72 -12.23 4.26
N ARG A 61 -14.76 -11.34 3.95
CA ARG A 61 -14.02 -11.35 2.67
C ARG A 61 -12.85 -12.33 2.66
N VAL A 62 -12.53 -12.94 3.80
CA VAL A 62 -11.55 -14.03 3.91
C VAL A 62 -12.23 -15.22 4.59
N PRO A 63 -13.11 -15.94 3.88
CA PRO A 63 -13.80 -17.10 4.44
C PRO A 63 -12.81 -18.15 4.97
N PRO A 64 -13.28 -19.06 5.85
CA PRO A 64 -12.45 -20.17 6.33
C PRO A 64 -11.80 -20.94 5.17
N GLY A 65 -10.48 -21.10 5.22
CA GLY A 65 -9.67 -21.74 4.17
C GLY A 65 -9.04 -20.79 3.15
N TRP A 66 -9.38 -19.50 3.16
CA TRP A 66 -8.68 -18.45 2.40
C TRP A 66 -7.56 -17.85 3.24
N TRP A 67 -6.61 -17.18 2.61
CA TRP A 67 -5.53 -16.45 3.29
C TRP A 67 -5.24 -15.11 2.62
N ILE A 68 -4.71 -14.17 3.40
CA ILE A 68 -4.20 -12.90 2.90
C ILE A 68 -2.70 -13.09 2.67
N GLU A 69 -2.24 -12.73 1.47
CA GLU A 69 -0.82 -12.71 1.14
C GLU A 69 -0.37 -11.26 0.96
N THR A 70 0.69 -10.87 1.67
CA THR A 70 1.39 -9.61 1.40
C THR A 70 2.34 -9.86 0.25
N ARG A 71 2.18 -9.12 -0.86
CA ARG A 71 3.12 -9.17 -1.98
C ARG A 71 3.93 -7.89 -2.08
N ASP A 72 5.23 -8.06 -2.28
CA ASP A 72 6.11 -6.95 -2.64
C ASP A 72 5.83 -6.58 -4.09
N VAL A 73 5.43 -5.33 -4.29
CA VAL A 73 5.24 -4.75 -5.61
C VAL A 73 6.34 -3.73 -5.86
N TRP A 74 7.07 -3.91 -6.95
CA TRP A 74 7.99 -2.89 -7.45
C TRP A 74 7.24 -2.05 -8.50
N PRO A 75 7.54 -0.75 -8.63
CA PRO A 75 7.05 0.01 -9.76
C PRO A 75 7.43 -0.73 -11.04
N ALA A 76 6.44 -1.01 -11.89
CA ALA A 76 6.70 -1.53 -13.22
C ALA A 76 7.71 -0.57 -13.87
N ALA A 77 8.78 -1.12 -14.46
CA ALA A 77 9.63 -0.32 -15.32
C ALA A 77 8.73 0.38 -16.33
N SER A 78 8.78 1.72 -16.36
CA SER A 78 8.08 2.46 -17.41
C SER A 78 8.63 1.97 -18.76
N PRO A 79 7.76 1.72 -19.76
CA PRO A 79 8.23 1.32 -21.09
C PRO A 79 9.13 2.38 -21.72
#